data_AF-A0AA50DHB4-F1
#
_entry.id   AF-A0AA50DHB4-F1
#
_cell.length_a   1.000
_cell.length_b   1.000
_cell.length_c   1.000
_cell.angle_alpha   90.00
_cell.angle_beta   90.00
_cell.angle_gamma   90.00
#
_symmetry.space_group_name_H-M   'P 1'
#
loop_
_entity.id
_entity.type
_entity.pdbx_description
1 polymer ?
#
loop_
_entity_poly.entity_id
_entity_poly.type
_entity_poly.pdbx_seq_one_letter_code
_entity_poly.pdbx_strand_id
1 'polypeptide(L)'
;MKAVYLAFGLMMAGHACAASITGSIGVKLTIYSQCHIDGQSLTPAKAPKVSCGQQQSAQPKVTESVISQNSGGRTVAKLVTVEW
;
A
#
# COMPACT_ATOMS: atom_id res chain seq x y z
N MET A 1 -6.41 48.80 -47.97
CA MET A 1 -7.44 48.05 -47.21
C MET A 1 -7.02 46.63 -46.80
N LYS A 2 -6.24 45.88 -47.60
CA LYS A 2 -5.76 44.53 -47.25
C LYS A 2 -4.94 44.42 -45.95
N ALA A 3 -4.10 45.40 -45.64
CA ALA A 3 -3.26 45.40 -44.43
C ALA A 3 -4.06 45.51 -43.12
N VAL A 4 -5.24 46.14 -43.17
CA VAL A 4 -6.10 46.34 -41.99
C VAL A 4 -6.74 45.02 -41.56
N TYR A 5 -7.17 44.18 -42.52
CA TYR A 5 -7.68 42.84 -42.24
C TYR A 5 -6.62 41.91 -41.65
N LEU A 6 -5.37 42.04 -42.12
CA LEU A 6 -4.24 41.27 -41.62
C LEU A 6 -3.90 41.65 -40.17
N ALA A 7 -3.92 42.94 -39.85
CA ALA A 7 -3.67 43.43 -38.48
C ALA A 7 -4.76 42.99 -37.49
N PHE A 8 -6.04 43.05 -37.90
CA PHE A 8 -7.15 42.56 -37.06
C PHE A 8 -7.10 41.04 -36.85
N GLY A 9 -6.72 40.28 -37.88
CA GLY A 9 -6.52 38.84 -37.76
C GLY A 9 -5.38 38.48 -36.79
N LEU A 10 -4.27 39.22 -36.81
CA LEU A 10 -3.14 39.00 -35.90
C LEU A 10 -3.47 39.34 -34.43
N MET A 11 -4.28 40.38 -34.18
CA MET A 11 -4.70 40.74 -32.82
C MET A 11 -5.53 39.64 -32.13
N MET A 12 -6.34 38.90 -32.88
CA MET A 12 -7.17 37.81 -32.35
C MET A 12 -6.36 36.56 -31.99
N ALA A 13 -5.23 36.31 -32.68
CA ALA A 13 -4.35 35.18 -32.38
C ALA A 13 -3.54 35.38 -31.08
N GLY A 14 -3.29 36.64 -30.68
CA GLY A 14 -2.51 36.95 -29.47
C GLY A 14 -3.19 36.57 -28.15
N HIS A 15 -4.51 36.37 -28.14
CA HIS A 15 -5.29 36.06 -26.93
C HIS A 15 -5.41 34.55 -26.67
N ALA A 16 -4.97 33.70 -27.61
CA ALA A 16 -5.02 32.25 -27.46
C ALA A 16 -3.95 31.67 -26.52
N CYS A 17 -2.88 32.43 -26.23
CA CYS A 17 -1.76 31.98 -25.39
C CYS A 17 -2.01 32.09 -23.88
N ALA A 18 -3.12 32.70 -23.43
CA ALA A 18 -3.44 32.86 -22.01
C ALA A 18 -4.13 31.64 -21.37
N ALA A 19 -4.47 30.62 -22.17
CA ALA A 19 -5.08 29.38 -21.70
C ALA A 19 -4.05 28.26 -21.45
N SER A 20 -2.78 28.59 -21.22
CA SER A 20 -1.82 27.62 -20.71
C SER A 20 -2.24 27.22 -19.30
N ILE A 21 -2.74 25.99 -19.16
CA ILE A 21 -3.18 25.38 -17.90
C ILE A 21 -1.92 25.14 -17.05
N THR A 22 -1.34 26.20 -16.49
CA THR A 22 -0.17 26.12 -15.61
C THR A 22 -0.65 25.74 -14.23
N GLY A 23 -0.43 24.49 -13.85
CA GLY A 23 -0.74 23.98 -12.52
C GLY A 23 0.06 22.72 -12.24
N SER A 24 0.51 22.55 -11.00
CA SER A 24 1.17 21.33 -10.56
C SER A 24 0.13 20.36 -10.00
N ILE A 25 0.06 19.14 -10.55
CA ILE A 25 -0.73 18.06 -9.96
C ILE A 25 0.17 17.29 -9.00
N GLY A 26 -0.06 17.45 -7.70
CA GLY A 26 0.60 16.63 -6.68
C GLY A 26 -0.09 15.27 -6.60
N VAL A 27 0.61 14.20 -6.98
CA VAL A 27 0.10 12.81 -6.86
C VAL A 27 0.84 12.12 -5.72
N LYS A 28 0.10 11.50 -4.79
CA LYS A 28 0.68 10.67 -3.73
C LYS A 28 0.34 9.21 -3.98
N LEU A 29 1.35 8.40 -4.28
CA LEU A 29 1.21 6.95 -4.38
C LEU A 29 1.55 6.33 -3.02
N THR A 30 0.58 5.67 -2.39
CA THR A 30 0.82 4.88 -1.18
C THR A 30 0.89 3.41 -1.58
N ILE A 31 2.09 2.82 -1.53
CA ILE A 31 2.30 1.40 -1.79
C ILE A 31 2.30 0.67 -0.45
N TYR A 32 1.36 -0.25 -0.27
CA TYR A 32 1.35 -1.16 0.87
C TYR A 32 2.17 -2.41 0.52
N SER A 33 3.15 -2.76 1.35
CA SER A 33 3.83 -4.05 1.26
C SER A 33 2.86 -5.16 1.64
N GLN A 34 2.70 -6.16 0.76
CA GLN A 34 1.92 -7.35 1.09
C GLN A 34 2.66 -8.13 2.19
N CYS A 35 1.96 -8.52 3.25
CA CYS A 35 2.53 -9.37 4.30
C CYS A 35 2.58 -10.82 3.84
N HIS A 36 3.74 -11.45 3.92
CA HIS A 36 3.88 -12.88 3.72
C HIS A 36 3.72 -13.60 5.06
N ILE A 37 2.75 -14.50 5.14
CA ILE A 37 2.50 -15.34 6.32
C ILE A 37 2.91 -16.76 5.96
N ASP A 38 4.02 -17.22 6.54
CA ASP A 38 4.44 -18.61 6.42
C ASP A 38 3.80 -19.44 7.54
N GLY A 39 2.71 -20.13 7.18
CA GLY A 39 2.04 -21.12 8.02
C GLY A 39 2.55 -22.55 7.83
N GLN A 40 3.53 -22.77 6.93
CA GLN A 40 4.04 -24.11 6.58
C GLN A 40 5.26 -24.52 7.40
N SER A 41 5.60 -23.80 8.47
CA SER A 41 6.68 -24.26 9.37
C SER A 41 6.28 -25.59 10.01
N LEU A 42 6.76 -26.69 9.41
CA LEU A 42 6.55 -28.10 9.77
C LEU A 42 7.04 -28.46 11.19
N THR A 43 7.55 -27.47 11.94
CA THR A 43 7.90 -27.59 13.34
C THR A 43 6.69 -27.25 14.22
N PRO A 44 6.10 -28.21 14.94
CA PRO A 44 4.88 -28.04 15.77
C PRO A 44 5.02 -27.07 16.98
N ALA A 45 6.15 -26.37 17.08
CA ALA A 45 6.54 -25.53 18.21
C ALA A 45 6.79 -24.05 17.85
N LYS A 46 6.59 -23.63 16.60
CA LYS A 46 6.83 -22.23 16.21
C LYS A 46 5.58 -21.58 15.65
N ALA A 47 5.18 -20.48 16.28
CA ALA A 47 4.23 -19.52 15.74
C ALA A 47 4.55 -19.17 14.26
N PRO A 48 3.53 -18.85 13.45
CA PRO A 48 3.71 -18.52 12.04
C PRO A 48 4.67 -17.35 11.90
N LYS A 49 5.56 -17.44 10.93
CA LYS A 49 6.44 -16.33 10.60
C LYS A 49 5.67 -15.37 9.70
N VAL A 50 5.41 -14.17 10.22
CA VAL A 50 4.83 -13.08 9.45
C VAL A 50 5.95 -12.12 9.07
N SER A 51 6.05 -11.74 7.80
CA SER A 51 6.96 -10.70 7.32
C SER A 51 6.20 -9.69 6.48
N CYS A 52 6.06 -8.46 6.98
CA CYS A 52 5.37 -7.36 6.29
C CYS A 52 6.32 -6.41 5.55
N GLY A 53 7.51 -6.90 5.18
CA GLY A 53 8.59 -6.10 4.58
C GLY A 53 9.51 -5.46 5.65
N GLN A 54 10.18 -4.36 5.30
CA GLN A 54 11.12 -3.64 6.18
C GLN A 54 10.45 -2.64 7.14
N GLN A 55 9.12 -2.51 7.09
CA GLN A 55 8.37 -1.55 7.89
C GLN A 55 7.99 -2.16 9.24
N GLN A 56 8.68 -1.75 10.32
CA GLN A 56 8.39 -2.25 11.67
C GLN A 56 6.96 -1.95 12.13
N SER A 57 6.40 -0.79 11.75
CA SER A 57 5.02 -0.43 12.11
C SER A 57 3.96 -1.27 11.40
N ALA A 58 4.32 -2.02 10.36
CA ALA A 58 3.42 -2.94 9.67
C ALA A 58 3.54 -4.37 10.22
N GLN A 59 4.50 -4.62 11.13
CA GLN A 59 4.75 -5.95 11.66
C GLN A 59 3.72 -6.28 12.76
N PRO A 60 2.88 -7.32 12.58
CA PRO A 60 1.87 -7.64 13.56
C PRO A 60 2.47 -8.27 14.81
N LYS A 61 1.75 -8.12 15.92
CA LYS A 61 2.02 -8.85 17.14
C LYS A 61 1.48 -10.27 16.99
N VAL A 62 2.36 -11.26 17.17
CA VAL A 62 1.99 -12.68 17.15
C VAL A 62 2.06 -13.23 18.57
N THR A 63 0.95 -13.78 19.05
CA THR A 63 0.87 -14.42 20.37
C THR A 63 0.43 -15.87 20.25
N GLU A 64 0.90 -16.71 21.17
CA GLU A 64 0.61 -18.14 21.22
C GLU A 64 0.13 -18.49 22.62
N SER A 65 -1.01 -19.19 22.74
CA SER A 65 -1.53 -19.69 24.01
C SER A 65 -1.98 -21.15 23.87
N VAL A 66 -1.78 -21.93 24.93
CA VAL A 66 -2.23 -23.34 24.97
C VAL A 66 -3.68 -23.37 25.45
N ILE A 67 -4.59 -23.89 24.62
CA ILE A 67 -6.02 -23.95 24.93
C ILE A 67 -6.40 -25.28 25.57
N SER A 68 -5.76 -26.38 25.14
CA SER A 68 -6.04 -27.71 25.68
C SER A 68 -4.82 -28.61 25.54
N GLN A 69 -4.51 -29.30 26.63
CA GLN A 69 -3.48 -30.32 26.67
C GLN A 69 -4.15 -31.61 27.13
N ASN A 70 -4.41 -32.53 26.20
CA ASN A 70 -5.08 -33.77 26.53
C ASN A 70 -4.15 -34.64 27.39
N SER A 71 -4.65 -35.17 28.52
CA SER A 71 -3.88 -35.91 29.53
C SER A 71 -3.34 -37.28 29.08
N GLY A 72 -3.42 -37.58 27.78
CA GLY A 72 -2.82 -38.74 27.10
C GLY A 72 -1.69 -38.40 26.12
N GLY A 73 -1.21 -37.16 26.08
CA GLY A 73 0.10 -36.81 25.51
C GLY A 73 0.22 -36.73 23.99
N ARG A 74 -0.87 -36.76 23.21
CA ARG A 74 -0.76 -36.86 21.75
C ARG A 74 -1.15 -35.63 20.94
N THR A 75 -1.92 -34.70 21.52
CA THR A 75 -2.34 -33.47 20.83
C THR A 75 -2.44 -32.30 21.81
N VAL A 76 -1.72 -31.22 21.50
CA VAL A 76 -1.80 -29.93 22.19
C VAL A 76 -2.53 -28.97 21.26
N ALA A 77 -3.69 -28.48 21.67
CA ALA A 77 -4.40 -27.44 20.95
C ALA A 77 -3.81 -26.08 21.36
N LYS A 78 -3.38 -25.30 20.37
CA LYS A 78 -2.81 -23.97 20.57
C LYS A 78 -3.63 -22.92 19.81
N LEU A 79 -3.88 -21.80 20.46
CA LEU A 79 -4.39 -20.59 19.82
C LEU A 79 -3.21 -19.77 19.35
N VAL A 80 -3.24 -19.36 18.10
CA VAL A 80 -2.30 -18.38 17.56
C VAL A 80 -3.10 -17.16 17.17
N THR A 81 -2.75 -16.00 17.72
CA THR A 81 -3.39 -14.72 17.41
C THR A 81 -2.41 -13.81 16.70
N VAL A 82 -2.87 -13.16 15.62
CA VAL A 82 -2.10 -12.19 14.84
C VAL A 82 -2.88 -10.88 14.83
N GLU A 83 -2.30 -9.82 15.41
CA GLU A 83 -2.96 -8.52 15.64
C GLU A 83 -2.12 -7.36 15.05
N TRP A 84 -2.80 -6.34 14.49
CA TRP A 84 -2.20 -5.11 13.94
C TRP A 84 -2.56 -3.87 14.75
#